data_AF-A0A3S0C4J6-F1
#
_entry.id   AF-A0A3S0C4J6-F1
#
_cell.length_a   1.000
_cell.length_b   1.000
_cell.length_c   1.000
_cell.angle_alpha   90.00
_cell.angle_beta   90.00
_cell.angle_gamma   90.00
#
_symmetry.space_group_name_H-M   'P 1'
#
loop_
_entity.id
_entity.type
_entity.pdbx_description
1 polymer ?
#
loop_
_entity_poly.entity_id
_entity_poly.type
_entity_poly.pdbx_seq_one_letter_code
_entity_poly.pdbx_strand_id
1 'polypeptide(L)'
;MAADILTVSTSEIRTLGRCKRLYRYEYVDGRRPASQGHELVWGAALHRGLEALYLAVKHGDEDAMTLALHAALTPGVDSEGRPYQPPADPYARAALSAMLRAYVEYWWTDATTYAIEGVEVPFCLPVRTARGRLVKGRICEACGGLGVWSDQADCPRCSGTGRLRPHREGRIDLVVRERKFVAENITEPDPTGKLWLVEHKSTTWEPSDERYYTGIERDLQLALYFDAAREMGLDPAGVMYDVIRRPAYDEVKPPPAMKKDGTPRAPASVPCEAEGCVSGYRAVGIVNPVAEPCDKCKGTGRIVKEVGYSNPRYGESAAAYEERIYDLATAPETRDAWFGRRMLTISEEQVRESRAIVHGAVDEIRWREKTGHYPMAGDRYTCAPPKRVCAWIDVCGGRVSVEDLDRLFPLKIKKEGV
;
A
#
# COMPACT_ATOMS: atom_id res chain seq x y z
N MET A 1 -0.60 -23.09 26.53
CA MET A 1 -0.17 -22.84 25.14
C MET A 1 1.32 -22.57 25.18
N ALA A 2 2.11 -23.26 24.39
CA ALA A 2 3.54 -23.05 24.35
C ALA A 2 3.79 -21.57 23.99
N ALA A 3 4.39 -20.77 24.87
CA ALA A 3 4.77 -19.38 24.55
C ALA A 3 5.70 -19.31 23.32
N ASP A 4 5.13 -19.08 22.14
CA ASP A 4 5.89 -18.92 20.91
C ASP A 4 6.76 -17.66 20.96
N ILE A 5 7.76 -17.64 20.07
CA ILE A 5 8.56 -16.45 19.84
C ILE A 5 7.61 -15.31 19.44
N LEU A 6 7.64 -14.22 20.21
CA LEU A 6 6.85 -13.04 19.87
C LEU A 6 7.41 -12.43 18.59
N THR A 7 6.64 -12.50 17.51
CA THR A 7 6.97 -11.85 16.23
C THR A 7 5.99 -10.72 15.98
N VAL A 8 6.52 -9.56 15.56
CA VAL A 8 5.72 -8.36 15.27
C VAL A 8 5.97 -7.85 13.86
N SER A 9 4.92 -7.40 13.18
CA SER A 9 5.01 -6.78 11.85
C SER A 9 4.67 -5.29 11.89
N THR A 10 5.00 -4.53 10.84
CA THR A 10 4.62 -3.11 10.72
C THR A 10 3.10 -2.91 10.82
N SER A 11 2.32 -3.78 10.17
CA SER A 11 0.86 -3.72 10.19
C SER A 11 0.29 -3.99 11.59
N GLU A 12 0.91 -4.91 12.33
CA GLU A 12 0.57 -5.21 13.72
C GLU A 12 0.85 -4.02 14.64
N ILE A 13 2.03 -3.41 14.52
CA ILE A 13 2.43 -2.24 15.31
C ILE A 13 1.51 -1.06 15.00
N ARG A 14 1.17 -0.80 13.73
CA ARG A 14 0.21 0.24 13.34
C ARG A 14 -1.18 -0.03 13.92
N THR A 15 -1.64 -1.29 13.90
CA THR A 15 -2.92 -1.68 14.49
C THR A 15 -2.94 -1.45 15.99
N LEU A 16 -1.88 -1.86 16.69
CA LEU A 16 -1.68 -1.59 18.11
C LEU A 16 -1.66 -0.08 18.39
N GLY A 17 -0.91 0.71 17.62
CA GLY A 17 -0.86 2.17 17.78
C GLY A 17 -2.23 2.84 17.58
N ARG A 18 -3.01 2.37 16.60
CA ARG A 18 -4.32 2.93 16.25
C ARG A 18 -5.42 2.56 17.25
N CYS A 19 -5.55 1.28 17.61
CA CYS A 19 -6.61 0.81 18.48
C CYS A 19 -6.23 -0.51 19.15
N LYS A 20 -6.07 -0.48 20.47
CA LYS A 20 -5.70 -1.66 21.29
C LYS A 20 -6.77 -2.74 21.28
N ARG A 21 -8.04 -2.36 21.12
CA ARG A 21 -9.17 -3.29 21.00
C ARG A 21 -9.22 -3.96 19.63
N LEU A 22 -8.91 -3.21 18.57
CA LEU A 22 -8.73 -3.75 17.23
C LEU A 22 -7.57 -4.75 17.19
N TYR A 23 -6.44 -4.40 17.82
CA TYR A 23 -5.30 -5.30 17.98
C TYR A 23 -5.70 -6.60 18.65
N ARG A 24 -6.47 -6.54 19.75
CA ARG A 24 -6.99 -7.74 20.41
C ARG A 24 -7.76 -8.62 19.42
N TYR A 25 -8.77 -8.06 18.74
CA TYR A 25 -9.57 -8.85 17.81
C TYR A 25 -8.74 -9.49 16.70
N GLU A 26 -7.82 -8.73 16.09
CA GLU A 26 -7.12 -9.20 14.90
C GLU A 26 -5.91 -10.09 15.17
N TYR A 27 -5.20 -9.86 16.28
CA TYR A 27 -3.91 -10.49 16.56
C TYR A 27 -3.92 -11.41 17.78
N VAL A 28 -4.83 -11.18 18.73
CA VAL A 28 -4.98 -12.01 19.94
C VAL A 28 -6.08 -13.04 19.74
N ASP A 29 -7.28 -12.59 19.36
CA ASP A 29 -8.44 -13.44 19.11
C ASP A 29 -8.37 -14.07 17.69
N GLY A 30 -7.41 -13.61 16.86
CA GLY A 30 -7.15 -14.15 15.53
C GLY A 30 -8.34 -13.98 14.58
N ARG A 31 -8.93 -12.79 14.51
CA ARG A 31 -10.12 -12.51 13.70
C ARG A 31 -9.85 -11.51 12.58
N ARG A 32 -10.72 -11.45 11.58
CA ARG A 32 -10.72 -10.39 10.55
C ARG A 32 -12.15 -10.07 10.13
N PRO A 33 -12.46 -8.85 9.67
CA PRO A 33 -13.76 -8.55 9.07
C PRO A 33 -14.02 -9.43 7.84
N ALA A 34 -15.25 -9.92 7.66
CA ALA A 34 -15.64 -10.75 6.52
C ALA A 34 -15.53 -9.99 5.19
N SER A 35 -15.92 -8.71 5.18
CA SER A 35 -15.70 -7.82 4.04
C SER A 35 -14.42 -7.03 4.26
N GLN A 36 -13.39 -7.31 3.46
CA GLN A 36 -12.29 -6.35 3.30
C GLN A 36 -12.76 -5.20 2.42
N GLY A 37 -12.33 -3.97 2.73
CA GLY A 37 -12.62 -2.83 1.86
C GLY A 37 -12.04 -3.06 0.46
N HIS A 38 -12.77 -2.66 -0.57
CA HIS A 38 -12.35 -2.78 -1.97
C HIS A 38 -10.94 -2.21 -2.23
N GLU A 39 -10.56 -1.16 -1.49
CA GLU A 39 -9.21 -0.59 -1.45
C GLU A 39 -8.11 -1.59 -1.13
N LEU A 40 -8.30 -2.39 -0.06
CA LEU A 40 -7.29 -3.35 0.40
C LEU A 40 -7.17 -4.52 -0.57
N VAL A 41 -8.30 -5.00 -1.11
CA VAL A 41 -8.32 -6.09 -2.09
C VAL A 41 -7.61 -5.66 -3.37
N TRP A 42 -7.89 -4.45 -3.85
CA TRP A 42 -7.25 -3.92 -5.05
C TRP A 42 -5.76 -3.67 -4.86
N GLY A 43 -5.35 -3.09 -3.73
CA GLY A 43 -3.94 -2.88 -3.39
C GLY A 43 -3.17 -4.20 -3.32
N ALA A 44 -3.71 -5.21 -2.63
CA ALA A 44 -3.08 -6.53 -2.57
C ALA A 44 -2.95 -7.19 -3.96
N ALA A 45 -3.97 -7.04 -4.80
CA ALA A 45 -3.96 -7.53 -6.17
C ALA A 45 -2.90 -6.82 -7.05
N LEU A 46 -2.69 -5.52 -6.84
CA LEU A 46 -1.64 -4.74 -7.49
C LEU A 46 -0.25 -5.24 -7.10
N HIS A 47 0.03 -5.40 -5.80
CA HIS A 47 1.31 -5.94 -5.34
C HIS A 47 1.58 -7.33 -5.90
N ARG A 48 0.57 -8.21 -5.91
CA ARG A 48 0.69 -9.54 -6.50
C ARG A 48 1.01 -9.51 -8.00
N GLY A 49 0.42 -8.58 -8.74
CA GLY A 49 0.74 -8.36 -10.15
C GLY A 49 2.16 -7.86 -10.36
N LEU A 50 2.59 -6.88 -9.55
CA LEU A 50 3.95 -6.32 -9.60
C LEU A 50 5.01 -7.35 -9.17
N GLU A 51 4.76 -8.17 -8.16
CA GLU A 51 5.62 -9.30 -7.77
C GLU A 51 5.86 -10.23 -8.96
N ALA A 52 4.78 -10.69 -9.60
CA ALA A 52 4.87 -11.57 -10.76
C ALA A 52 5.58 -10.89 -11.96
N LEU A 53 5.30 -9.61 -12.20
CA LEU A 53 5.99 -8.81 -13.22
C LEU A 53 7.51 -8.79 -12.98
N TYR A 54 7.93 -8.40 -11.77
CA TYR A 54 9.35 -8.25 -11.46
C TYR A 54 10.08 -9.58 -11.37
N LEU A 55 9.43 -10.65 -10.92
CA LEU A 55 9.99 -12.00 -11.00
C LEU A 55 10.23 -12.41 -12.45
N ALA A 56 9.24 -12.20 -13.32
CA ALA A 56 9.35 -12.52 -14.73
C ALA A 56 10.48 -11.72 -15.42
N VAL A 57 10.57 -10.41 -15.17
CA VAL A 57 11.66 -9.56 -15.67
C VAL A 57 13.02 -10.03 -15.14
N LYS A 58 13.11 -10.40 -13.86
CA LYS A 58 14.35 -10.92 -13.26
C LYS A 58 14.80 -12.22 -13.93
N HIS A 59 13.87 -13.07 -14.32
CA HIS A 59 14.15 -14.34 -14.98
C HIS A 59 14.31 -14.24 -16.50
N GLY A 60 14.07 -13.06 -17.08
CA GLY A 60 14.18 -12.84 -18.52
C GLY A 60 12.99 -13.39 -19.32
N ASP A 61 11.82 -13.52 -18.69
CA ASP A 61 10.60 -14.00 -19.35
C ASP A 61 10.02 -12.91 -20.28
N GLU A 62 9.82 -13.26 -21.56
CA GLU A 62 9.28 -12.34 -22.57
C GLU A 62 7.81 -11.94 -22.31
N ASP A 63 7.06 -12.77 -21.59
CA ASP A 63 5.63 -12.61 -21.29
C ASP A 63 5.35 -12.01 -19.90
N ALA A 64 6.25 -11.20 -19.36
CA ALA A 64 6.16 -10.67 -18.00
C ALA A 64 4.83 -9.98 -17.67
N MET A 65 4.26 -9.22 -18.62
CA MET A 65 2.95 -8.57 -18.44
C MET A 65 1.80 -9.59 -18.34
N THR A 66 1.83 -10.64 -19.16
CA THR A 66 0.81 -11.70 -19.13
C THR A 66 0.83 -12.41 -17.77
N LEU A 67 2.02 -12.70 -17.24
CA LEU A 67 2.21 -13.30 -15.92
C LEU A 67 1.70 -12.36 -14.80
N ALA A 68 1.99 -11.07 -14.90
CA ALA A 68 1.52 -10.05 -13.96
C ALA A 68 -0.02 -9.99 -13.91
N LEU A 69 -0.67 -9.88 -15.07
CA LEU A 69 -2.13 -9.86 -15.18
C LEU A 69 -2.75 -11.16 -14.69
N HIS A 70 -2.18 -12.31 -15.05
CA HIS A 70 -2.65 -13.61 -14.57
C HIS A 70 -2.58 -13.68 -13.04
N ALA A 71 -1.43 -13.34 -12.44
CA ALA A 71 -1.26 -13.36 -11.00
C ALA A 71 -2.26 -12.42 -10.29
N ALA A 72 -2.45 -11.21 -10.81
CA ALA A 72 -3.35 -10.22 -10.24
C ALA A 72 -4.84 -10.59 -10.37
N LEU A 73 -5.25 -11.21 -11.48
CA LEU A 73 -6.66 -11.35 -11.85
C LEU A 73 -7.24 -12.76 -11.65
N THR A 74 -6.41 -13.74 -11.29
CA THR A 74 -6.85 -15.13 -11.06
C THR A 74 -6.78 -15.52 -9.57
N PRO A 75 -7.73 -16.33 -9.07
CA PRO A 75 -7.61 -16.93 -7.76
C PRO A 75 -6.33 -17.74 -7.63
N GLY A 76 -5.77 -17.77 -6.43
CA GLY A 76 -4.53 -18.52 -6.20
C GLY A 76 -4.15 -18.55 -4.73
N VAL A 77 -2.85 -18.58 -4.48
CA VAL A 77 -2.29 -18.57 -3.14
C VAL A 77 -1.31 -17.40 -3.05
N ASP A 78 -1.40 -16.60 -1.99
CA ASP A 78 -0.47 -15.51 -1.73
C ASP A 78 0.89 -16.01 -1.19
N SER A 79 1.84 -15.09 -1.03
CA SER A 79 3.20 -15.41 -0.59
C SER A 79 3.29 -15.97 0.84
N GLU A 80 2.19 -15.97 1.60
CA GLU A 80 2.09 -16.58 2.93
C GLU A 80 1.40 -17.95 2.90
N GLY A 81 0.95 -18.42 1.73
CA GLY A 81 0.21 -19.67 1.60
C GLY A 81 -1.30 -19.52 1.83
N ARG A 82 -1.83 -18.29 1.89
CA ARG A 82 -3.26 -18.04 2.13
C ARG A 82 -4.01 -17.99 0.79
N PRO A 83 -5.29 -18.44 0.74
CA PRO A 83 -6.11 -18.29 -0.44
C PRO A 83 -6.23 -16.82 -0.85
N TYR A 84 -5.87 -16.53 -2.10
CA TYR A 84 -6.03 -15.24 -2.74
C TYR A 84 -7.27 -15.25 -3.62
N GLN A 85 -8.06 -14.18 -3.51
CA GLN A 85 -9.20 -13.92 -4.39
C GLN A 85 -9.02 -12.54 -5.04
N PRO A 86 -9.11 -12.43 -6.37
CA PRO A 86 -9.01 -11.15 -7.06
C PRO A 86 -10.24 -10.28 -6.77
N PRO A 87 -10.18 -8.97 -7.07
CA PRO A 87 -11.35 -8.10 -7.00
C PRO A 87 -12.55 -8.71 -7.75
N ALA A 88 -13.69 -8.81 -7.08
CA ALA A 88 -14.92 -9.35 -7.66
C ALA A 88 -15.60 -8.36 -8.64
N ASP A 89 -15.40 -7.06 -8.43
CA ASP A 89 -15.97 -6.02 -9.29
C ASP A 89 -15.24 -6.00 -10.66
N PRO A 90 -15.96 -6.16 -11.79
CA PRO A 90 -15.35 -6.13 -13.13
C PRO A 90 -14.63 -4.81 -13.43
N TYR A 91 -15.07 -3.67 -12.90
CA TYR A 91 -14.38 -2.39 -13.09
C TYR A 91 -13.14 -2.27 -12.22
N ALA A 92 -13.12 -2.90 -11.03
CA ALA A 92 -11.90 -2.99 -10.24
C ALA A 92 -10.83 -3.83 -10.94
N ARG A 93 -11.24 -4.91 -11.62
CA ARG A 93 -10.37 -5.77 -12.45
C ARG A 93 -9.84 -5.01 -13.67
N ALA A 94 -10.72 -4.31 -14.40
CA ALA A 94 -10.35 -3.45 -15.51
C ALA A 94 -9.36 -2.34 -15.09
N ALA A 95 -9.64 -1.66 -13.97
CA ALA A 95 -8.73 -0.67 -13.40
C ALA A 95 -7.36 -1.28 -13.07
N LEU A 96 -7.34 -2.49 -12.50
CA LEU A 96 -6.09 -3.17 -12.15
C LEU A 96 -5.27 -3.52 -13.40
N SER A 97 -5.92 -4.05 -14.44
CA SER A 97 -5.29 -4.37 -15.73
C SER A 97 -4.69 -3.12 -16.38
N ALA A 98 -5.48 -2.05 -16.49
CA ALA A 98 -5.04 -0.78 -17.04
C ALA A 98 -3.84 -0.20 -16.28
N MET A 99 -3.89 -0.19 -14.95
CA MET A 99 -2.82 0.37 -14.13
C MET A 99 -1.53 -0.45 -14.17
N LEU A 100 -1.59 -1.79 -14.25
CA LEU A 100 -0.40 -2.63 -14.41
C LEU A 100 0.26 -2.39 -15.79
N ARG A 101 -0.54 -2.31 -16.86
CA ARG A 101 -0.05 -1.98 -18.20
C ARG A 101 0.60 -0.59 -18.22
N ALA A 102 -0.09 0.41 -17.70
CA ALA A 102 0.40 1.78 -17.66
C ALA A 102 1.62 1.95 -16.73
N TYR A 103 1.70 1.19 -15.62
CA TYR A 103 2.87 1.15 -14.74
C TYR A 103 4.11 0.77 -15.53
N VAL A 104 4.01 -0.31 -16.31
CA VAL A 104 5.12 -0.77 -17.14
C VAL A 104 5.49 0.30 -18.14
N GLU A 105 4.54 0.86 -18.90
CA GLU A 105 4.86 1.90 -19.87
C GLU A 105 5.54 3.13 -19.24
N TYR A 106 5.09 3.54 -18.05
CA TYR A 106 5.64 4.70 -17.35
C TYR A 106 7.07 4.44 -16.84
N TRP A 107 7.33 3.25 -16.29
CA TRP A 107 8.60 2.92 -15.63
C TRP A 107 9.49 1.94 -16.41
N TRP A 108 9.15 1.51 -17.63
CA TRP A 108 9.90 0.46 -18.35
C TRP A 108 11.37 0.78 -18.55
N THR A 109 11.72 2.06 -18.67
CA THR A 109 13.12 2.52 -18.73
C THR A 109 13.94 2.07 -17.51
N ASP A 110 13.31 1.84 -16.36
CA ASP A 110 13.94 1.31 -15.17
C ASP A 110 14.56 -0.07 -15.40
N ALA A 111 13.96 -0.93 -16.23
CA ALA A 111 14.53 -2.25 -16.53
C ALA A 111 15.92 -2.16 -17.17
N THR A 112 16.21 -1.04 -17.85
CA THR A 112 17.53 -0.74 -18.43
C THR A 112 18.47 -0.01 -17.48
N THR A 113 17.93 0.65 -16.45
CA THR A 113 18.69 1.46 -15.48
C THR A 113 19.03 0.67 -14.22
N TYR A 114 18.20 -0.29 -13.86
CA TYR A 114 18.31 -1.06 -12.63
C TYR A 114 18.32 -2.57 -12.92
N ALA A 115 19.07 -3.30 -12.11
CA ALA A 115 19.02 -4.75 -12.04
C ALA A 115 18.23 -5.17 -10.80
N ILE A 116 17.39 -6.19 -10.95
CA ILE A 116 16.55 -6.70 -9.87
C ILE A 116 17.36 -7.70 -9.04
N GLU A 117 17.67 -7.35 -7.79
CA GLU A 117 18.44 -8.18 -6.86
C GLU A 117 17.51 -9.11 -6.07
N GLY A 118 16.33 -8.63 -5.70
CA GLY A 118 15.36 -9.38 -4.92
C GLY A 118 13.95 -8.88 -5.15
N VAL A 119 12.97 -9.77 -5.16
CA VAL A 119 11.54 -9.46 -5.25
C VAL A 119 10.88 -10.05 -4.01
N GLU A 120 10.03 -9.27 -3.36
CA GLU A 120 9.25 -9.69 -2.19
C GLU A 120 10.13 -10.35 -1.11
N VAL A 121 11.26 -9.69 -0.80
CA VAL A 121 12.34 -10.23 0.04
C VAL A 121 11.90 -10.31 1.49
N PRO A 122 11.71 -11.52 2.07
CA PRO A 122 11.24 -11.66 3.44
C PRO A 122 12.38 -11.40 4.43
N PHE A 123 12.03 -10.89 5.61
CA PHE A 123 12.94 -10.86 6.75
C PHE A 123 12.22 -11.24 8.04
N CYS A 124 12.95 -11.91 8.94
CA CYS A 124 12.55 -12.14 10.32
C CYS A 124 13.80 -11.95 11.19
N LEU A 125 13.88 -10.79 11.84
CA LEU A 125 15.09 -10.34 12.53
C LEU A 125 14.80 -10.10 14.01
N PRO A 126 15.77 -10.33 14.91
CA PRO A 126 15.61 -9.99 16.32
C PRO A 126 15.30 -8.50 16.52
N VAL A 127 14.40 -8.18 17.45
CA VAL A 127 14.13 -6.78 17.79
C VAL A 127 15.33 -6.16 18.51
N ARG A 128 15.67 -4.93 18.11
CA ARG A 128 16.71 -4.11 18.73
C ARG A 128 16.11 -2.93 19.50
N THR A 129 16.80 -2.55 20.56
CA THR A 129 16.63 -1.26 21.23
C THR A 129 17.05 -0.12 20.30
N ALA A 130 16.65 1.11 20.63
CA ALA A 130 17.10 2.34 19.96
C ALA A 130 18.63 2.37 19.76
N ARG A 131 19.41 1.89 20.73
CA ARG A 131 20.88 1.86 20.67
C ARG A 131 21.47 0.68 19.89
N GLY A 132 20.66 -0.07 19.14
CA GLY A 132 21.09 -1.23 18.35
C GLY A 132 21.38 -2.51 19.15
N ARG A 133 21.16 -2.52 20.47
CA ARG A 133 21.32 -3.74 21.30
C ARG A 133 20.12 -4.65 21.13
N LEU A 134 20.33 -5.96 21.10
CA LEU A 134 19.26 -6.94 21.08
C LEU A 134 18.36 -6.81 22.32
N VAL A 135 17.04 -6.83 22.10
CA VAL A 135 16.04 -6.86 23.18
C VAL A 135 16.14 -8.20 23.93
N LYS A 136 15.96 -8.15 25.25
CA LYS A 136 15.98 -9.35 26.09
C LYS A 136 14.78 -10.24 25.77
N GLY A 137 15.05 -11.53 25.61
CA GLY A 137 14.02 -12.57 25.50
C GLY A 137 13.50 -13.03 26.85
N ARG A 138 12.30 -13.63 26.84
CA ARG A 138 11.75 -14.38 27.98
C ARG A 138 12.60 -15.64 28.21
N ILE A 139 12.66 -16.14 29.45
CA ILE A 139 13.30 -17.42 29.71
C ILE A 139 12.55 -18.49 28.92
N CYS A 140 13.28 -19.35 28.20
CA CYS A 140 12.66 -20.47 27.50
C CYS A 140 12.24 -21.51 28.53
N GLU A 141 10.92 -21.61 28.76
CA GLU A 141 10.36 -22.59 29.70
C GLU A 141 10.66 -24.04 29.30
N ALA A 142 10.83 -24.31 28.00
CA ALA A 142 11.12 -25.66 27.49
C ALA A 142 12.50 -26.18 27.90
N CYS A 143 13.48 -25.31 28.12
CA CYS A 143 14.83 -25.69 28.57
C CYS A 143 15.22 -25.06 29.92
N GLY A 144 14.26 -24.48 30.65
CA GLY A 144 14.53 -23.77 31.91
C GLY A 144 15.50 -22.59 31.78
N GLY A 145 15.75 -22.10 30.57
CA GLY A 145 16.75 -21.07 30.30
C GLY A 145 18.19 -21.55 30.15
N LEU A 146 18.44 -22.86 30.19
CA LEU A 146 19.78 -23.44 30.07
C LEU A 146 20.28 -23.48 28.62
N GLY A 147 19.37 -23.34 27.64
CA GLY A 147 19.70 -23.34 26.21
C GLY A 147 19.92 -24.73 25.63
N VAL A 148 20.49 -25.65 26.41
CA VAL A 148 20.70 -27.03 26.04
C VAL A 148 19.48 -27.86 26.45
N TRP A 149 18.91 -28.60 25.50
CA TRP A 149 17.88 -29.60 25.78
C TRP A 149 18.59 -30.94 26.02
N SER A 150 17.95 -31.86 26.75
CA SER A 150 18.55 -33.14 27.21
C SER A 150 19.58 -33.75 26.27
N ASP A 151 20.66 -34.31 26.83
CA ASP A 151 21.72 -35.06 26.16
C ASP A 151 22.06 -34.56 24.74
N GLN A 152 22.68 -33.37 24.70
CA GLN A 152 23.52 -32.82 23.62
C GLN A 152 22.85 -32.11 22.42
N ALA A 153 21.54 -31.84 22.41
CA ALA A 153 20.92 -31.05 21.34
C ALA A 153 20.53 -29.63 21.75
N ASP A 154 20.70 -28.66 20.85
CA ASP A 154 20.17 -27.31 21.04
C ASP A 154 18.65 -27.36 21.20
N CYS A 155 18.12 -26.58 22.14
CA CYS A 155 16.68 -26.47 22.31
C CYS A 155 16.03 -25.98 21.01
N PRO A 156 15.14 -26.76 20.35
CA PRO A 156 14.57 -26.39 19.05
C PRO A 156 13.72 -25.10 19.13
N ARG A 157 13.39 -24.67 20.35
CA ARG A 157 12.54 -23.53 20.63
C ARG A 157 13.29 -22.21 20.74
N CYS A 158 14.51 -22.26 21.26
CA CYS A 158 15.34 -21.07 21.48
C CYS A 158 16.72 -21.17 20.82
N SER A 159 16.93 -22.21 20.01
CA SER A 159 18.16 -22.52 19.28
C SER A 159 19.40 -22.41 20.17
N GLY A 160 19.38 -23.08 21.32
CA GLY A 160 20.53 -23.06 22.23
C GLY A 160 20.65 -21.83 23.14
N THR A 161 19.86 -20.76 22.92
CA THR A 161 20.11 -19.46 23.60
C THR A 161 19.54 -19.35 25.01
N GLY A 162 18.66 -20.27 25.41
CA GLY A 162 17.92 -20.22 26.67
C GLY A 162 16.87 -19.11 26.74
N ARG A 163 16.71 -18.29 25.70
CA ARG A 163 15.80 -17.14 25.70
C ARG A 163 15.02 -16.99 24.40
N LEU A 164 13.71 -16.82 24.53
CA LEU A 164 12.81 -16.52 23.41
C LEU A 164 12.82 -15.01 23.16
N ARG A 165 13.72 -14.58 22.26
CA ARG A 165 13.86 -13.17 21.87
C ARG A 165 12.73 -12.77 20.92
N PRO A 166 12.16 -11.57 21.06
CA PRO A 166 11.15 -11.11 20.13
C PRO A 166 11.78 -10.80 18.77
N HIS A 167 11.03 -11.04 17.70
CA HIS A 167 11.42 -10.78 16.33
C HIS A 167 10.50 -9.75 15.69
N ARG A 168 11.03 -9.05 14.69
CA ARG A 168 10.27 -8.23 13.77
C ARG A 168 10.32 -8.86 12.40
N GLU A 169 9.19 -8.89 11.73
CA GLU A 169 9.06 -9.48 10.40
C GLU A 169 8.45 -8.51 9.40
N GLY A 170 8.73 -8.78 8.14
CA GLY A 170 8.19 -8.03 7.03
C GLY A 170 8.73 -8.55 5.71
N ARG A 171 8.38 -7.82 4.66
CA ARG A 171 8.73 -8.16 3.30
C ARG A 171 9.00 -6.87 2.53
N ILE A 172 10.17 -6.79 1.91
CA ILE A 172 10.58 -5.66 1.09
C ILE A 172 10.11 -5.95 -0.33
N ASP A 173 9.24 -5.10 -0.90
CA ASP A 173 8.60 -5.36 -2.19
C ASP A 173 9.62 -5.64 -3.29
N LEU A 174 10.68 -4.83 -3.37
CA LEU A 174 11.73 -5.01 -4.37
C LEU A 174 13.06 -4.44 -3.88
N VAL A 175 14.15 -5.07 -4.29
CA VAL A 175 15.52 -4.60 -4.10
C VAL A 175 16.15 -4.50 -5.49
N VAL A 176 16.64 -3.31 -5.83
CA VAL A 176 17.26 -3.05 -7.13
C VAL A 176 18.64 -2.44 -6.99
N ARG A 177 19.48 -2.63 -7.99
CA ARG A 177 20.81 -2.03 -8.08
C ARG A 177 20.95 -1.21 -9.36
N GLU A 178 21.48 0.00 -9.27
CA GLU A 178 21.83 0.80 -10.45
C GLU A 178 22.82 0.05 -11.34
N ARG A 179 22.50 -0.07 -12.63
CA ARG A 179 23.44 -0.51 -13.66
C ARG A 179 24.36 0.68 -13.99
N LYS A 180 25.67 0.45 -14.10
CA LYS A 180 26.55 1.43 -14.74
C LYS A 180 26.58 1.17 -16.24
N PHE A 181 26.31 2.21 -17.02
CA PHE A 181 26.61 2.21 -18.45
C PHE A 181 28.12 2.42 -18.61
N VAL A 182 28.87 1.37 -18.92
CA VAL A 182 30.21 1.52 -19.47
C VAL A 182 30.04 1.55 -20.99
N ALA A 183 30.59 2.59 -21.63
CA ALA A 183 30.41 2.94 -23.04
C ALA A 183 30.02 1.74 -23.96
N GLU A 184 28.84 1.89 -24.59
CA GLU A 184 28.33 1.13 -25.73
C GLU A 184 27.94 -0.34 -25.53
N ASN A 185 28.10 -0.95 -24.35
CA ASN A 185 27.55 -2.29 -24.09
C ASN A 185 26.96 -2.40 -22.67
N ILE A 186 25.69 -2.80 -22.57
CA ILE A 186 25.04 -3.18 -21.31
C ILE A 186 25.62 -4.54 -20.90
N THR A 187 26.74 -4.55 -20.18
CA THR A 187 27.20 -5.75 -19.48
C THR A 187 26.70 -5.75 -18.03
N GLU A 188 26.81 -6.91 -17.39
CA GLU A 188 26.28 -7.32 -16.07
C GLU A 188 26.17 -6.21 -15.00
N PRO A 189 25.18 -6.30 -14.07
CA PRO A 189 25.02 -5.30 -13.01
C PRO A 189 26.33 -5.03 -12.28
N ASP A 190 26.76 -3.75 -12.29
CA ASP A 190 27.95 -3.32 -11.57
C ASP A 190 27.73 -3.57 -10.07
N PRO A 191 28.51 -4.45 -9.42
CA PRO A 191 28.35 -4.74 -8.00
C PRO A 191 28.61 -3.51 -7.11
N THR A 192 29.21 -2.46 -7.66
CA THR A 192 29.43 -1.16 -6.99
C THR A 192 28.30 -0.15 -7.21
N GLY A 193 27.29 -0.49 -8.02
CA GLY A 193 26.10 0.33 -8.22
C GLY A 193 25.31 0.52 -6.92
N LYS A 194 24.66 1.68 -6.76
CA LYS A 194 23.84 1.95 -5.59
C LYS A 194 22.68 0.96 -5.51
N LEU A 195 22.49 0.38 -4.33
CA LEU A 195 21.35 -0.47 -4.04
C LEU A 195 20.20 0.38 -3.51
N TRP A 196 19.00 0.12 -3.97
CA TRP A 196 17.78 0.80 -3.55
C TRP A 196 16.74 -0.22 -3.14
N LEU A 197 16.03 0.08 -2.05
CA LEU A 197 14.77 -0.61 -1.74
C LEU A 197 13.67 0.09 -2.52
N VAL A 198 12.74 -0.62 -3.12
CA VAL A 198 11.54 -0.03 -3.73
C VAL A 198 10.33 -0.46 -2.92
N GLU A 199 9.47 0.49 -2.59
CA GLU A 199 8.20 0.27 -1.91
C GLU A 199 7.07 0.76 -2.82
N HIS A 200 6.13 -0.11 -3.15
CA HIS A 200 4.96 0.24 -3.95
C HIS A 200 3.80 0.62 -3.05
N LYS A 201 3.09 1.70 -3.39
CA LYS A 201 1.91 2.16 -2.65
C LYS A 201 0.79 2.59 -3.57
N SER A 202 -0.37 2.01 -3.34
CA SER A 202 -1.61 2.48 -3.95
C SER A 202 -2.25 3.61 -3.15
N THR A 203 -2.75 4.65 -3.81
CA THR A 203 -3.46 5.77 -3.17
C THR A 203 -4.64 6.24 -4.01
N THR A 204 -5.64 6.90 -3.42
CA THR A 204 -6.68 7.61 -4.19
C THR A 204 -6.27 9.04 -4.55
N TRP A 205 -5.19 9.55 -3.96
CA TRP A 205 -4.67 10.89 -4.17
C TRP A 205 -3.84 10.98 -5.45
N GLU A 206 -3.67 12.20 -5.95
CA GLU A 206 -2.78 12.46 -7.09
C GLU A 206 -1.32 12.41 -6.64
N PRO A 207 -0.47 11.55 -7.23
CA PRO A 207 0.94 11.44 -6.86
C PRO A 207 1.77 12.69 -7.18
N SER A 208 1.26 13.59 -8.02
CA SER A 208 1.86 14.90 -8.26
C SER A 208 1.57 15.93 -7.15
N ASP A 209 0.65 15.65 -6.22
CA ASP A 209 0.35 16.54 -5.10
C ASP A 209 1.35 16.34 -3.95
N GLU A 210 2.22 17.32 -3.72
CA GLU A 210 3.25 17.28 -2.66
C GLU A 210 2.68 17.06 -1.26
N ARG A 211 1.41 17.38 -1.02
CA ARG A 211 0.75 17.12 0.27
C ARG A 211 0.66 15.63 0.58
N TYR A 212 0.62 14.77 -0.44
CA TYR A 212 0.64 13.32 -0.26
C TYR A 212 1.93 12.86 0.43
N TYR A 213 3.08 13.44 0.07
CA TYR A 213 4.38 13.05 0.63
C TYR A 213 4.71 13.74 1.95
N THR A 214 3.86 14.63 2.44
CA THR A 214 4.11 15.34 3.69
C THR A 214 4.16 14.36 4.87
N GLY A 215 5.34 14.23 5.50
CA GLY A 215 5.56 13.35 6.64
C GLY A 215 5.85 11.89 6.28
N ILE A 216 6.03 11.58 4.99
CA ILE A 216 6.36 10.22 4.52
C ILE A 216 7.67 9.71 5.12
N GLU A 217 8.62 10.61 5.39
CA GLU A 217 9.89 10.31 6.04
C GLU A 217 9.71 9.80 7.48
N ARG A 218 8.54 9.99 8.08
CA ARG A 218 8.18 9.46 9.40
C ARG A 218 7.44 8.13 9.33
N ASP A 219 7.25 7.56 8.13
CA ASP A 219 6.65 6.25 8.01
C ASP A 219 7.59 5.18 8.60
N LEU A 220 7.12 4.52 9.66
CA LEU A 220 7.78 3.42 10.33
C LEU A 220 8.25 2.32 9.36
N GLN A 221 7.47 2.01 8.33
CA GLN A 221 7.75 0.92 7.41
C GLN A 221 9.07 1.13 6.67
N LEU A 222 9.31 2.34 6.17
CA LEU A 222 10.49 2.66 5.37
C LEU A 222 11.77 2.55 6.20
N ALA A 223 11.78 3.15 7.39
CA ALA A 223 12.92 3.07 8.29
C ALA A 223 13.17 1.66 8.82
N LEU A 224 12.10 0.87 9.02
CA LEU A 224 12.22 -0.54 9.42
C LEU A 224 12.83 -1.39 8.31
N TYR A 225 12.38 -1.22 7.06
CA TYR A 225 12.88 -1.99 5.91
C TYR A 225 14.33 -1.64 5.60
N PHE A 226 14.68 -0.36 5.68
CA PHE A 226 16.06 0.10 5.57
C PHE A 226 16.97 -0.52 6.65
N ASP A 227 16.54 -0.53 7.91
CA ASP A 227 17.27 -1.18 9.01
C ASP A 227 17.40 -2.69 8.80
N ALA A 228 16.31 -3.35 8.40
CA ALA A 228 16.29 -4.79 8.15
C ALA A 228 17.23 -5.19 7.01
N ALA A 229 17.21 -4.46 5.89
CA ALA A 229 18.11 -4.66 4.76
C ALA A 229 19.58 -4.58 5.20
N ARG A 230 19.94 -3.58 6.01
CA ARG A 230 21.30 -3.45 6.57
C ARG A 230 21.71 -4.61 7.45
N GLU A 231 20.81 -5.11 8.28
CA GLU A 231 21.09 -6.28 9.11
C GLU A 231 21.19 -7.58 8.31
N MET A 232 20.56 -7.65 7.14
CA MET A 232 20.71 -8.74 6.19
C MET A 232 22.01 -8.64 5.36
N GLY A 233 22.84 -7.61 5.60
CA GLY A 233 24.09 -7.38 4.88
C GLY A 233 23.92 -6.61 3.57
N LEU A 234 22.73 -6.06 3.28
CA LEU A 234 22.53 -5.14 2.16
C LEU A 234 22.95 -3.73 2.58
N ASP A 235 23.53 -2.93 1.69
CA ASP A 235 23.87 -1.53 1.96
C ASP A 235 23.05 -0.58 1.06
N PRO A 236 21.74 -0.41 1.34
CA PRO A 236 20.90 0.45 0.52
C PRO A 236 21.28 1.93 0.65
N ALA A 237 21.30 2.64 -0.48
CA ALA A 237 21.44 4.09 -0.55
C ALA A 237 20.19 4.83 -0.06
N GLY A 238 19.02 4.18 -0.10
CA GLY A 238 17.76 4.75 0.31
C GLY A 238 16.56 3.89 -0.12
N VAL A 239 15.39 4.52 -0.18
CA VAL A 239 14.14 3.89 -0.61
C VAL A 239 13.53 4.68 -1.78
N MET A 240 13.19 4.00 -2.87
CA MET A 240 12.33 4.48 -3.94
C MET A 240 10.88 4.22 -3.53
N TYR A 241 10.12 5.29 -3.34
CA TYR A 241 8.73 5.19 -2.96
C TYR A 241 7.85 5.44 -4.17
N ASP A 242 7.30 4.34 -4.71
CA ASP A 242 6.50 4.33 -5.93
C ASP A 242 5.03 4.40 -5.59
N VAL A 243 4.39 5.45 -6.07
CA VAL A 243 2.99 5.76 -5.78
C VAL A 243 2.16 5.57 -7.03
N ILE A 244 1.14 4.74 -6.90
CA ILE A 244 0.22 4.37 -7.97
C ILE A 244 -1.17 4.86 -7.58
N ARG A 245 -1.74 5.76 -8.36
CA ARG A 245 -3.11 6.22 -8.14
C ARG A 245 -4.09 5.14 -8.53
N ARG A 246 -4.95 4.77 -7.61
CA ARG A 246 -6.09 3.90 -7.81
C ARG A 246 -7.19 4.66 -8.57
N PRO A 247 -7.63 4.18 -9.75
CA PRO A 247 -8.77 4.74 -10.46
C PRO A 247 -10.06 4.66 -9.63
N ALA A 248 -11.00 5.57 -9.85
CA ALA A 248 -12.26 5.60 -9.12
C ALA A 248 -13.31 4.67 -9.77
N TYR A 249 -13.58 3.51 -9.18
CA TYR A 249 -14.59 2.55 -9.68
C TYR A 249 -15.69 2.20 -8.67
N ASP A 250 -15.55 2.64 -7.41
CA ASP A 250 -16.38 2.20 -6.27
C ASP A 250 -17.77 2.89 -6.19
N GLU A 251 -17.89 4.14 -6.62
CA GLU A 251 -19.12 4.93 -6.40
C GLU A 251 -20.02 4.93 -7.65
N VAL A 252 -21.22 4.37 -7.58
CA VAL A 252 -22.26 4.69 -8.58
C VAL A 252 -22.63 6.16 -8.37
N LYS A 253 -22.29 7.03 -9.32
CA LYS A 253 -22.76 8.42 -9.24
C LYS A 253 -24.30 8.42 -9.30
N PRO A 254 -24.96 9.32 -8.56
CA PRO A 254 -26.40 9.53 -8.74
C PRO A 254 -26.65 9.99 -10.17
N PRO A 255 -27.66 9.43 -10.88
CA PRO A 255 -27.97 9.74 -12.27
C PRO A 255 -27.94 11.25 -12.49
N PRO A 256 -27.49 11.74 -13.67
CA PRO A 256 -27.46 13.17 -13.94
C PRO A 256 -28.79 13.79 -13.56
N ALA A 257 -28.75 14.83 -12.74
CA ALA A 257 -29.96 15.46 -12.24
C ALA A 257 -30.81 15.89 -13.43
N MET A 258 -31.98 15.29 -13.58
CA MET A 258 -32.84 15.57 -14.71
C MET A 258 -33.47 16.96 -14.53
N LYS A 259 -33.62 17.68 -15.63
CA LYS A 259 -34.53 18.83 -15.69
C LYS A 259 -35.97 18.31 -15.63
N LYS A 260 -36.93 19.23 -15.39
CA LYS A 260 -38.38 18.89 -15.41
C LYS A 260 -38.85 18.32 -16.75
N ASP A 261 -38.11 18.60 -17.84
CA ASP A 261 -38.38 18.11 -19.19
C ASP A 261 -37.77 16.72 -19.49
N GLY A 262 -37.14 16.07 -18.50
CA GLY A 262 -36.50 14.76 -18.66
C GLY A 262 -35.11 14.80 -19.30
N THR A 263 -34.59 15.97 -19.68
CA THR A 263 -33.22 16.10 -20.20
C THR A 263 -32.18 16.19 -19.07
N PRO A 264 -30.97 15.66 -19.25
CA PRO A 264 -29.89 15.82 -18.26
C PRO A 264 -29.57 17.30 -17.99
N ARG A 265 -29.36 17.69 -16.72
CA ARG A 265 -28.77 19.00 -16.40
C ARG A 265 -27.34 19.05 -16.92
N ALA A 266 -26.99 20.19 -17.51
CA ALA A 266 -25.64 20.45 -17.97
C ALA A 266 -24.64 20.42 -16.79
N PRO A 267 -23.41 19.93 -17.01
CA PRO A 267 -22.35 19.94 -16.00
C PRO A 267 -21.99 21.36 -15.54
N ALA A 268 -21.38 21.46 -14.36
CA ALA A 268 -20.89 22.73 -13.84
C ALA A 268 -19.88 23.36 -14.81
N SER A 269 -20.06 24.64 -15.11
CA SER A 269 -19.12 25.42 -15.91
C SER A 269 -18.14 26.16 -15.00
N VAL A 270 -16.88 26.28 -15.44
CA VAL A 270 -15.84 27.09 -14.78
C VAL A 270 -15.55 28.34 -15.61
N PRO A 271 -15.03 29.43 -14.99
CA PRO A 271 -14.49 30.56 -15.74
C PRO A 271 -13.50 30.09 -16.81
N CYS A 272 -13.55 30.70 -17.99
CA CYS A 272 -12.52 30.46 -18.99
C CYS A 272 -11.27 31.27 -18.61
N GLU A 273 -10.14 30.58 -18.43
CA GLU A 273 -8.85 31.17 -18.03
C GLU A 273 -7.96 31.52 -19.23
N ALA A 274 -8.49 31.44 -20.46
CA ALA A 274 -7.73 31.85 -21.64
C ALA A 274 -7.40 33.35 -21.57
N GLU A 275 -6.18 33.73 -21.97
CA GLU A 275 -5.77 35.13 -22.05
C GLU A 275 -6.74 35.93 -22.94
N GLY A 276 -7.16 37.11 -22.47
CA GLY A 276 -8.17 37.94 -23.13
C GLY A 276 -9.62 37.55 -22.84
N CYS A 277 -9.86 36.45 -22.12
CA CYS A 277 -11.22 36.05 -21.74
C CYS A 277 -11.64 36.71 -20.42
N VAL A 278 -12.55 37.69 -20.50
CA VAL A 278 -13.03 38.40 -19.30
C VAL A 278 -14.07 37.54 -18.59
N SER A 279 -13.68 36.90 -17.48
CA SER A 279 -14.62 36.10 -16.68
C SER A 279 -15.59 37.01 -15.94
N GLY A 280 -16.83 37.09 -16.42
CA GLY A 280 -18.00 37.48 -15.64
C GLY A 280 -17.98 38.88 -15.02
N TYR A 281 -18.62 39.83 -15.67
CA TYR A 281 -19.82 40.50 -15.15
C TYR A 281 -20.42 41.25 -16.35
N ARG A 282 -21.74 41.16 -16.53
CA ARG A 282 -22.46 42.09 -17.42
C ARG A 282 -22.26 43.50 -16.86
N ALA A 283 -21.18 44.17 -17.25
CA ALA A 283 -21.12 45.62 -17.20
C ALA A 283 -22.18 46.11 -18.19
N VAL A 284 -23.28 46.60 -17.62
CA VAL A 284 -24.33 47.29 -18.34
C VAL A 284 -23.68 48.38 -19.18
N GLY A 285 -23.72 48.25 -20.51
CA GLY A 285 -23.60 49.39 -21.42
C GLY A 285 -22.26 49.68 -22.10
N ILE A 286 -21.26 48.79 -22.06
CA ILE A 286 -20.07 48.97 -22.94
C ILE A 286 -19.94 47.75 -23.85
N VAL A 287 -20.46 47.89 -25.06
CA VAL A 287 -20.14 46.99 -26.17
C VAL A 287 -18.69 47.32 -26.55
N ASN A 288 -17.74 46.47 -26.19
CA ASN A 288 -16.46 46.42 -26.89
C ASN A 288 -16.67 45.47 -28.07
N PRO A 289 -16.84 45.97 -29.30
CA PRO A 289 -16.93 45.09 -30.45
C PRO A 289 -15.51 44.64 -30.83
N VAL A 290 -15.41 43.38 -31.25
CA VAL A 290 -14.22 42.79 -31.87
C VAL A 290 -13.13 42.30 -30.90
N ALA A 291 -13.45 41.26 -30.13
CA ALA A 291 -12.52 40.16 -29.96
C ALA A 291 -13.21 38.94 -30.57
N GLU A 292 -12.52 38.20 -31.45
CA GLU A 292 -13.04 36.93 -31.96
C GLU A 292 -13.46 36.05 -30.77
N PRO A 293 -14.63 35.39 -30.84
CA PRO A 293 -15.12 34.61 -29.72
C PRO A 293 -14.10 33.53 -29.38
N CYS A 294 -13.49 33.64 -28.19
CA CYS A 294 -12.49 32.69 -27.69
C CYS A 294 -12.86 31.24 -28.05
N ASP A 295 -12.02 30.56 -28.83
CA ASP A 295 -12.34 29.23 -29.39
C ASP A 295 -12.74 28.20 -28.32
N LYS A 296 -12.20 28.35 -27.10
CA LYS A 296 -12.50 27.46 -25.97
C LYS A 296 -13.89 27.69 -25.37
N CYS A 297 -14.28 28.95 -25.14
CA CYS A 297 -15.57 29.28 -24.49
C CYS A 297 -16.65 29.79 -25.45
N LYS A 298 -16.31 29.97 -26.73
CA LYS A 298 -17.14 30.57 -27.79
C LYS A 298 -17.76 31.90 -27.37
N GLY A 299 -16.98 32.73 -26.67
CA GLY A 299 -17.41 34.06 -26.18
C GLY A 299 -18.31 34.05 -24.95
N THR A 300 -18.59 32.89 -24.35
CA THR A 300 -19.47 32.81 -23.15
C THR A 300 -18.76 33.14 -21.84
N GLY A 301 -17.43 33.26 -21.86
CA GLY A 301 -16.61 33.49 -20.66
C GLY A 301 -16.55 32.30 -19.70
N ARG A 302 -17.19 31.17 -20.06
CA ARG A 302 -17.21 29.96 -19.25
C ARG A 302 -16.99 28.75 -20.14
N ILE A 303 -16.17 27.82 -19.67
CA ILE A 303 -16.05 26.51 -20.30
C ILE A 303 -16.79 25.50 -19.46
N VAL A 304 -17.41 24.52 -20.12
CA VAL A 304 -17.85 23.32 -19.41
C VAL A 304 -16.60 22.74 -18.76
N LYS A 305 -16.65 22.48 -17.45
CA LYS A 305 -15.55 21.77 -16.80
C LYS A 305 -15.45 20.43 -17.51
N GLU A 306 -14.41 20.23 -18.33
CA GLU A 306 -14.05 18.88 -18.75
C GLU A 306 -13.78 18.14 -17.48
N VAL A 307 -14.62 17.17 -17.22
CA VAL A 307 -14.50 16.45 -15.99
C VAL A 307 -13.70 15.21 -16.29
N GLY A 308 -12.42 15.29 -15.93
CA GLY A 308 -11.53 14.14 -15.81
C GLY A 308 -12.14 13.16 -14.80
N TYR A 309 -13.09 12.36 -15.25
CA TYR A 309 -13.79 11.38 -14.45
C TYR A 309 -13.32 10.00 -14.86
N SER A 310 -12.69 9.28 -13.94
CA SER A 310 -12.32 7.87 -14.07
C SER A 310 -13.47 6.93 -13.69
N ASN A 311 -14.73 7.35 -13.64
CA ASN A 311 -15.81 6.51 -13.11
C ASN A 311 -16.76 5.97 -14.21
N PRO A 312 -16.86 4.65 -14.39
CA PRO A 312 -17.47 4.02 -15.57
C PRO A 312 -18.94 3.61 -15.44
N ARG A 313 -19.59 3.73 -14.28
CA ARG A 313 -20.91 3.11 -14.03
C ARG A 313 -22.11 3.78 -14.75
N TYR A 314 -21.86 4.48 -15.86
CA TYR A 314 -22.85 5.04 -16.79
C TYR A 314 -22.74 4.43 -18.19
N GLY A 315 -23.10 3.15 -18.33
CA GLY A 315 -23.23 2.50 -19.64
C GLY A 315 -21.92 2.19 -20.37
N GLU A 316 -20.77 2.57 -19.80
CA GLU A 316 -19.46 2.16 -20.30
C GLU A 316 -19.18 0.71 -19.89
N SER A 317 -18.75 -0.14 -20.83
CA SER A 317 -18.35 -1.52 -20.50
C SER A 317 -17.04 -1.53 -19.70
N ALA A 318 -16.78 -2.58 -18.93
CA ALA A 318 -15.52 -2.71 -18.19
C ALA A 318 -14.29 -2.69 -19.12
N ALA A 319 -14.41 -3.25 -20.33
CA ALA A 319 -13.33 -3.22 -21.33
C ALA A 319 -13.09 -1.80 -21.89
N ALA A 320 -14.15 -1.04 -22.19
CA ALA A 320 -14.01 0.35 -22.63
C ALA A 320 -13.40 1.22 -21.52
N TYR A 321 -13.80 0.94 -20.27
CA TYR A 321 -13.22 1.58 -19.09
C TYR A 321 -11.73 1.29 -18.91
N GLU A 322 -11.30 0.03 -19.11
CA GLU A 322 -9.90 -0.37 -19.03
C GLU A 322 -9.04 0.47 -19.98
N GLU A 323 -9.37 0.48 -21.28
CA GLU A 323 -8.59 1.22 -22.28
C GLU A 323 -8.59 2.72 -21.98
N ARG A 324 -9.73 3.29 -21.59
CA ARG A 324 -9.80 4.72 -21.23
C ARG A 324 -8.89 5.07 -20.04
N ILE A 325 -8.82 4.21 -19.02
CA ILE A 325 -7.92 4.44 -17.89
C ILE A 325 -6.47 4.27 -18.29
N TYR A 326 -6.16 3.28 -19.12
CA TYR A 326 -4.83 3.08 -19.66
C TYR A 326 -4.37 4.33 -20.44
N ASP A 327 -5.18 4.82 -21.38
CA ASP A 327 -4.89 6.03 -22.16
C ASP A 327 -4.67 7.25 -21.25
N LEU A 328 -5.52 7.45 -20.22
CA LEU A 328 -5.36 8.54 -19.27
C LEU A 328 -4.09 8.41 -18.41
N ALA A 329 -3.69 7.18 -18.08
CA ALA A 329 -2.52 6.91 -17.25
C ALA A 329 -1.19 7.00 -18.01
N THR A 330 -1.21 6.83 -19.34
CA THR A 330 -0.03 6.87 -20.20
C THR A 330 0.12 8.18 -20.97
N ALA A 331 -0.98 8.93 -21.17
CA ALA A 331 -0.94 10.21 -21.87
C ALA A 331 0.06 11.20 -21.21
N PRO A 332 0.97 11.83 -22.00
CA PRO A 332 2.02 12.70 -21.47
C PRO A 332 1.53 13.83 -20.55
N GLU A 333 0.35 14.36 -20.82
CA GLU A 333 -0.28 15.46 -20.08
C GLU A 333 -0.87 15.05 -18.73
N THR A 334 -1.16 13.76 -18.51
CA THR A 334 -1.88 13.28 -17.31
C THR A 334 -1.14 12.20 -16.54
N ARG A 335 -0.13 11.54 -17.12
CA ARG A 335 0.58 10.41 -16.51
C ARG A 335 1.17 10.68 -15.11
N ASP A 336 1.62 11.90 -14.84
CA ASP A 336 2.17 12.27 -13.52
C ASP A 336 1.07 12.41 -12.43
N ALA A 337 -0.20 12.50 -12.82
CA ALA A 337 -1.33 12.42 -11.91
C ALA A 337 -1.69 10.97 -11.54
N TRP A 338 -1.02 9.97 -12.13
CA TRP A 338 -1.26 8.55 -11.92
C TRP A 338 -0.07 7.83 -11.29
N PHE A 339 1.14 8.24 -11.62
CA PHE A 339 2.37 7.65 -11.12
C PHE A 339 3.28 8.72 -10.53
N GLY A 340 3.95 8.39 -9.43
CA GLY A 340 4.94 9.26 -8.82
C GLY A 340 6.00 8.44 -8.11
N ARG A 341 7.26 8.88 -8.19
CA ARG A 341 8.37 8.31 -7.45
C ARG A 341 9.01 9.38 -6.57
N ARG A 342 9.34 9.00 -5.33
CA ARG A 342 10.20 9.81 -4.46
C ARG A 342 11.40 8.99 -4.01
N MET A 343 12.59 9.56 -4.19
CA MET A 343 13.84 8.99 -3.68
C MET A 343 14.02 9.49 -2.25
N LEU A 344 14.00 8.59 -1.28
CA LEU A 344 14.05 8.92 0.13
C LEU A 344 15.37 8.43 0.73
N THR A 345 16.07 9.35 1.40
CA THR A 345 17.22 9.00 2.24
C THR A 345 16.73 8.73 3.66
N ILE A 346 17.14 7.60 4.24
CA ILE A 346 16.81 7.25 5.62
C ILE A 346 18.02 7.55 6.50
N SER A 347 17.83 8.43 7.49
CA SER A 347 18.85 8.79 8.46
C SER A 347 18.98 7.76 9.59
N GLU A 348 20.14 7.74 10.24
CA GLU A 348 20.37 6.94 11.46
C GLU A 348 19.42 7.31 12.60
N GLU A 349 18.91 8.55 12.63
CA GLU A 349 17.92 8.97 13.63
C GLU A 349 16.57 8.30 13.37
N GLN A 350 16.10 8.27 12.13
CA GLN A 350 14.87 7.56 11.75
C GLN A 350 14.98 6.05 12.04
N VAL A 351 16.15 5.43 11.80
CA VAL A 351 16.41 4.03 12.19
C VAL A 351 16.35 3.84 13.71
N ARG A 352 16.89 4.78 14.49
CA ARG A 352 16.86 4.74 15.95
C ARG A 352 15.43 4.87 16.49
N GLU A 353 14.65 5.77 15.92
CA GLU A 353 13.24 5.98 16.25
C GLU A 353 12.39 4.77 15.88
N SER A 354 12.57 4.19 14.69
CA SER A 354 11.86 2.99 14.26
C SER A 354 12.13 1.82 15.21
N ARG A 355 13.39 1.60 15.60
CA ARG A 355 13.77 0.61 16.63
C ARG A 355 13.10 0.89 17.97
N ALA A 356 13.03 2.15 18.40
CA ALA A 356 12.36 2.53 19.64
C ALA A 356 10.86 2.23 19.60
N ILE A 357 10.19 2.52 18.47
CA ILE A 357 8.78 2.23 18.25
C ILE A 357 8.51 0.72 18.27
N VAL A 358 9.31 -0.08 17.55
CA VAL A 358 9.18 -1.55 17.53
C VAL A 358 9.41 -2.15 18.92
N HIS A 359 10.46 -1.68 19.62
CA HIS A 359 10.74 -2.12 20.98
C HIS A 359 9.61 -1.76 21.96
N GLY A 360 9.09 -0.53 21.88
CA GLY A 360 7.96 -0.10 22.70
C GLY A 360 6.69 -0.91 22.43
N ALA A 361 6.42 -1.24 21.16
CA ALA A 361 5.31 -2.11 20.79
C ALA A 361 5.46 -3.52 21.38
N VAL A 362 6.66 -4.10 21.34
CA VAL A 362 6.95 -5.40 21.97
C VAL A 362 6.69 -5.38 23.48
N ASP A 363 7.16 -4.34 24.17
CA ASP A 363 6.95 -4.20 25.62
C ASP A 363 5.46 -4.04 25.94
N GLU A 364 4.73 -3.26 25.14
CA GLU A 364 3.30 -3.10 25.28
C GLU A 364 2.55 -4.42 25.05
N ILE A 365 2.87 -5.17 23.99
CA ILE A 365 2.25 -6.47 23.69
C ILE A 365 2.47 -7.42 24.86
N ARG A 366 3.71 -7.54 25.34
CA ARG A 366 4.03 -8.38 26.50
C ARG A 366 3.25 -7.99 27.74
N TRP A 367 3.11 -6.68 28.01
CA TRP A 367 2.33 -6.19 29.14
C TRP A 367 0.85 -6.55 28.99
N ARG A 368 0.28 -6.43 27.78
CA ARG A 368 -1.13 -6.80 27.51
C ARG A 368 -1.37 -8.29 27.61
N GLU A 369 -0.50 -9.12 27.03
CA GLU A 369 -0.55 -10.58 27.16
C GLU A 369 -0.52 -11.00 28.64
N LYS A 370 0.33 -10.36 29.44
CA LYS A 370 0.48 -10.68 30.87
C LYS A 370 -0.74 -10.25 31.71
N THR A 371 -1.32 -9.09 31.40
CA THR A 371 -2.36 -8.48 32.25
C THR A 371 -3.78 -8.77 31.76
N GLY A 372 -3.95 -9.20 30.51
CA GLY A 372 -5.25 -9.29 29.85
C GLY A 372 -5.90 -7.92 29.62
N HIS A 373 -5.19 -6.81 29.83
CA HIS A 373 -5.77 -5.48 29.79
C HIS A 373 -5.84 -4.94 28.36
N TYR A 374 -7.05 -4.81 27.84
CA TYR A 374 -7.36 -4.14 26.57
C TYR A 374 -8.47 -3.10 26.85
N PRO A 375 -8.22 -1.79 26.64
CA PRO A 375 -9.15 -0.74 27.03
C PRO A 375 -10.53 -0.92 26.40
N MET A 376 -11.56 -0.69 27.22
CA MET A 376 -12.97 -0.79 26.87
C MET A 376 -13.48 0.63 26.56
N ALA A 377 -14.02 0.83 25.37
CA ALA A 377 -14.46 2.10 24.76
C ALA A 377 -13.35 2.97 24.14
N GLY A 378 -13.53 3.28 22.85
CA GLY A 378 -12.79 4.31 22.12
C GLY A 378 -13.64 5.55 21.96
N ASP A 379 -13.00 6.68 21.63
CA ASP A 379 -13.69 7.90 21.23
C ASP A 379 -14.47 7.65 19.92
N ARG A 380 -15.71 8.14 19.85
CA ARG A 380 -16.54 8.10 18.62
C ARG A 380 -15.79 8.66 17.41
N TYR A 381 -14.95 9.68 17.61
CA TYR A 381 -14.18 10.31 16.55
C TYR A 381 -13.01 9.45 16.06
N THR A 382 -12.56 8.48 16.85
CA THR A 382 -11.56 7.49 16.45
C THR A 382 -12.20 6.27 15.79
N CYS A 383 -13.33 5.80 16.32
CA CYS A 383 -13.96 4.56 15.87
C CYS A 383 -14.96 4.74 14.71
N ALA A 384 -15.57 5.92 14.57
CA ALA A 384 -16.53 6.24 13.51
C ALA A 384 -16.34 7.66 12.95
N PRO A 385 -15.15 8.04 12.46
CA PRO A 385 -14.97 9.29 11.75
C PRO A 385 -15.87 9.35 10.49
N PRO A 386 -16.29 10.56 10.05
CA PRO A 386 -17.06 10.72 8.82
C PRO A 386 -16.43 9.98 7.64
N LYS A 387 -17.25 9.21 6.90
CA LYS A 387 -16.85 8.39 5.74
C LYS A 387 -15.95 7.18 6.03
N ARG A 388 -15.57 6.90 7.28
CA ARG A 388 -14.74 5.73 7.64
C ARG A 388 -15.18 5.11 8.97
N VAL A 389 -16.19 4.26 8.94
CA VAL A 389 -16.64 3.50 10.11
C VAL A 389 -15.74 2.28 10.30
N CYS A 390 -15.24 2.05 11.52
CA CYS A 390 -14.50 0.83 11.83
C CYS A 390 -15.38 -0.41 11.63
N ALA A 391 -14.89 -1.41 10.91
CA ALA A 391 -15.61 -2.67 10.68
C ALA A 391 -15.99 -3.42 11.98
N TRP A 392 -15.28 -3.12 13.07
CA TRP A 392 -15.50 -3.72 14.39
C TRP A 392 -16.43 -2.90 15.29
N ILE A 393 -17.04 -1.82 14.79
CA ILE A 393 -17.86 -0.92 15.62
C ILE A 393 -19.04 -1.65 16.28
N ASP A 394 -19.65 -2.59 15.57
CA ASP A 394 -20.81 -3.35 16.06
C ASP A 394 -20.41 -4.34 17.16
N VAL A 395 -19.24 -4.97 17.02
CA VAL A 395 -18.65 -5.79 18.08
C VAL A 395 -18.29 -4.94 19.29
N CYS A 396 -17.68 -3.77 19.05
CA CYS A 396 -17.32 -2.85 20.11
C CYS A 396 -18.52 -2.35 20.92
N GLY A 397 -19.64 -2.09 20.24
CA GLY A 397 -20.90 -1.63 20.81
C GLY A 397 -21.82 -2.74 21.33
N GLY A 398 -21.40 -4.02 21.26
CA GLY A 398 -22.19 -5.16 21.73
C GLY A 398 -23.42 -5.49 20.87
N ARG A 399 -23.49 -4.97 19.64
CA ARG A 399 -24.57 -5.25 18.68
C ARG A 399 -24.38 -6.60 17.98
N VAL A 400 -23.13 -7.05 17.86
CA VAL A 400 -22.74 -8.32 17.26
C VAL A 400 -21.68 -8.98 18.15
N SER A 401 -21.69 -10.31 18.23
CA SER A 401 -20.64 -11.06 18.94
C SER A 401 -19.38 -11.18 18.08
N VAL A 402 -18.20 -11.11 18.71
CA VAL A 402 -16.92 -11.48 18.05
C VAL A 402 -16.89 -12.98 17.68
N GLU A 403 -17.73 -13.77 18.34
CA GLU A 403 -17.90 -15.20 18.12
C GLU A 403 -18.95 -15.51 17.05
N ASP A 404 -19.44 -14.53 16.29
CA ASP A 404 -20.28 -14.81 15.11
C ASP A 404 -19.37 -15.27 13.94
N LEU A 405 -18.87 -16.52 14.11
CA LEU A 405 -17.61 -17.05 13.55
C LEU A 405 -17.56 -17.09 12.02
N ASP A 406 -18.71 -17.26 11.36
CA ASP A 406 -18.72 -17.66 9.94
C ASP A 406 -19.32 -16.60 9.00
N ARG A 407 -20.05 -15.62 9.54
CA ARG A 407 -20.75 -14.62 8.70
C ARG A 407 -20.06 -13.27 8.67
N LEU A 408 -19.51 -12.81 9.80
CA LEU A 408 -19.05 -11.43 9.94
C LEU A 408 -17.57 -11.32 10.34
N PHE A 409 -17.03 -12.28 11.09
CA PHE A 409 -15.65 -12.21 11.60
C PHE A 409 -14.90 -13.56 11.52
N PRO A 410 -14.55 -14.04 10.31
CA PRO A 410 -13.79 -15.28 10.15
C PRO A 410 -12.44 -15.23 10.86
N LEU A 411 -11.93 -16.42 11.20
CA LEU A 411 -10.58 -16.57 11.75
C LEU A 411 -9.53 -16.08 10.75
N LYS A 412 -8.54 -15.36 11.28
CA LYS A 412 -7.30 -15.00 10.60
C LYS A 412 -6.44 -16.26 10.59
N ILE A 413 -6.45 -16.94 9.46
CA ILE A 413 -5.61 -18.13 9.24
C ILE A 413 -4.15 -17.68 9.31
N LYS A 414 -3.48 -17.87 10.45
CA LYS A 414 -2.02 -17.95 10.52
C LYS A 414 -1.65 -19.39 10.16
N LYS A 415 -0.63 -19.60 9.32
CA LYS A 415 -0.09 -20.94 9.05
C LYS A 415 0.13 -21.66 10.38
N GLU A 416 -0.39 -22.88 10.49
CA GLU A 416 0.22 -23.85 11.40
C GLU A 416 1.64 -24.10 10.88
N GLY A 417 2.61 -24.03 11.79
CA GLY A 417 4.03 -24.05 11.45
C GLY A 417 4.41 -25.24 10.57
N VAL A 418 5.22 -24.97 9.55
CA VAL A 418 6.10 -25.97 8.92
C VAL A 418 7.49 -25.73 9.47
#